data_AF-G0N796-F1
#
_entry.id   AF-G0N796-F1
#
_cell.length_a   1.000
_cell.length_b   1.000
_cell.length_c   1.000
_cell.angle_alpha   90.00
_cell.angle_beta   90.00
_cell.angle_gamma   90.00
#
_symmetry.space_group_name_H-M   'P 1'
#
loop_
_entity.id
_entity.type
_entity.pdbx_description
1 polymer ?
#
loop_
_entity_poly.entity_id
_entity_poly.type
_entity_poly.pdbx_seq_one_letter_code
_entity_poly.pdbx_strand_id
1 'polypeptide(L)'
;MSSSLLVLLLVLSCSLVLGKCPSNSFCFAPDNATTDITVSCNNKDETISLKWKTTEKRSTLSVNNGLNLLQFVCGFPTGTTNLNVKTYKIDVSENGNLTSCQVDFYQLNSLLKKDELSYLQWKKEKSVWFKFEEICNPRIEGLSKEVKRFLVKSHAILMLLGWLFFVPTGFLFARFGKQIFNGQKLVGMPVWFQIHRTSTFIGVCCICTSIFCIFVSTNFIWKGTGSEAWYWTQWHTDLGTISTILAVSQPLNSLLRCPPSNSQRAIFNWSHRFVGMASYTFAVAAIYIAAANYRKTWSEPIMEIVLASVPTVLCIGTAVMVWMLEKRKKRDGYKEVEMNEKPTLKTKQESAQLFQVSWLFTIVGICFGCATSLSLLVANGFKND
;
A
#
# COMPACT_ATOMS: atom_id res chain seq x y z
N MET A 1 29.91 21.28 36.44
CA MET A 1 30.89 22.15 35.76
C MET A 1 31.34 21.44 34.51
N SER A 2 31.18 22.13 33.36
CA SER A 2 31.99 22.06 32.12
C SER A 2 32.42 20.70 31.57
N SER A 3 32.44 20.40 30.28
CA SER A 3 32.11 21.09 29.03
C SER A 3 32.49 20.07 27.94
N SER A 4 31.69 20.02 26.87
CA SER A 4 32.15 19.94 25.46
C SER A 4 33.27 18.96 25.07
N LEU A 5 32.93 17.97 24.23
CA LEU A 5 33.65 17.56 23.02
C LEU A 5 32.73 16.55 22.27
N LEU A 6 31.97 16.91 21.24
CA LEU A 6 32.37 17.24 19.87
C LEU A 6 33.02 16.06 19.11
N VAL A 7 32.20 15.15 18.58
CA VAL A 7 32.50 14.44 17.31
C VAL A 7 31.21 14.39 16.48
N LEU A 8 30.90 15.56 15.92
CA LEU A 8 30.02 15.70 14.76
C LEU A 8 30.85 15.26 13.55
N LEU A 9 30.73 14.00 13.11
CA LEU A 9 31.30 13.57 11.83
C LEU A 9 30.42 14.12 10.70
N LEU A 10 30.76 15.35 10.32
CA LEU A 10 30.40 15.98 9.06
C LEU A 10 30.88 15.10 7.90
N VAL A 11 30.00 14.25 7.37
CA VAL A 11 30.08 13.90 5.94
C VAL A 11 29.27 14.96 5.21
N LEU A 12 29.94 16.09 4.95
CA LEU A 12 29.60 17.00 3.86
C LEU A 12 29.73 16.21 2.55
N SER A 13 28.69 15.45 2.18
CA SER A 13 28.49 15.14 0.76
C SER A 13 28.02 16.42 0.10
N CYS A 14 28.99 17.16 -0.43
CA CYS A 14 28.77 18.31 -1.26
C CYS A 14 27.76 17.93 -2.35
N SER A 15 26.55 18.47 -2.25
CA SER A 15 25.54 18.46 -3.31
C SER A 15 26.04 19.34 -4.45
N LEU A 16 27.01 18.84 -5.21
CA LEU A 16 27.44 19.43 -6.46
C LEU A 16 26.50 18.89 -7.55
N VAL A 17 25.77 19.83 -8.15
CA VAL A 17 24.89 19.61 -9.29
C VAL A 17 25.70 19.01 -10.43
N LEU A 18 25.66 17.68 -10.59
CA LEU A 18 26.05 16.98 -11.81
C LEU A 18 24.80 16.36 -12.42
N GLY A 19 24.68 16.43 -13.74
CA GLY A 19 23.53 15.92 -14.50
C GLY A 19 23.12 14.51 -14.07
N LYS A 20 21.81 14.25 -14.05
CA LYS A 20 21.21 12.97 -13.62
C LYS A 20 21.89 11.80 -14.33
N CYS A 21 22.70 11.03 -13.59
CA CYS A 21 23.25 9.77 -14.07
C CYS A 21 22.11 8.75 -14.28
N PRO A 22 22.08 7.98 -15.38
CA PRO A 22 21.08 6.95 -15.60
C PRO A 22 21.04 5.89 -14.48
N SER A 23 19.88 5.25 -14.27
CA SER A 23 19.77 4.11 -13.36
C SER A 23 20.71 2.97 -13.78
N ASN A 24 21.31 2.25 -12.81
CA ASN A 24 22.32 1.20 -13.02
C ASN A 24 23.58 1.70 -13.76
N SER A 25 23.99 2.95 -13.51
CA SER A 25 25.22 3.49 -14.06
C SER A 25 26.00 4.36 -13.08
N PHE A 26 27.31 4.41 -13.27
CA PHE A 26 28.24 5.30 -12.59
C PHE A 26 28.78 6.33 -13.58
N CYS A 27 28.69 7.61 -13.21
CA CYS A 27 29.12 8.72 -14.06
C CYS A 27 30.32 9.42 -13.44
N PHE A 28 31.32 9.70 -14.26
CA PHE A 28 32.53 10.41 -13.89
C PHE A 28 32.83 11.50 -14.92
N ALA A 29 32.95 12.75 -14.48
CA ALA A 29 33.29 13.88 -15.31
C ALA A 29 34.62 14.49 -14.82
N PRO A 30 35.72 14.37 -15.58
CA PRO A 30 36.95 15.07 -15.27
C PRO A 30 36.73 16.59 -15.41
N ASP A 31 37.22 17.36 -14.44
CA ASP A 31 37.16 18.83 -14.40
C ASP A 31 35.76 19.50 -14.56
N ASN A 32 34.66 18.79 -14.26
CA ASN A 32 33.28 19.30 -14.22
C ASN A 32 32.73 19.99 -15.49
N ALA A 33 33.41 19.97 -16.64
CA ALA A 33 32.98 20.79 -17.79
C ALA A 33 33.12 20.19 -19.20
N THR A 34 33.86 19.10 -19.46
CA THR A 34 34.13 18.75 -20.88
C THR A 34 34.14 17.27 -21.27
N THR A 35 34.15 16.29 -20.37
CA THR A 35 34.14 14.87 -20.78
C THR A 35 33.32 13.99 -19.84
N ASP A 36 32.17 13.48 -20.27
CA ASP A 36 31.41 12.51 -19.47
C ASP A 36 31.91 11.09 -19.75
N ILE A 37 32.25 10.35 -18.69
CA ILE A 37 32.51 8.91 -18.69
C ILE A 37 31.35 8.23 -17.96
N THR A 38 30.77 7.20 -18.55
CA THR A 38 29.64 6.44 -18.01
C THR A 38 29.96 4.95 -18.03
N VAL A 39 29.80 4.30 -16.88
CA VAL A 39 29.84 2.84 -16.72
C VAL A 39 28.43 2.36 -16.50
N SER A 40 27.89 1.49 -17.35
CA SER A 40 26.55 0.92 -17.18
C SER A 40 26.57 -0.60 -17.24
N CYS A 41 25.63 -1.23 -16.55
CA CYS A 41 25.50 -2.68 -16.56
C CYS A 41 24.22 -3.13 -17.27
N ASN A 42 24.36 -4.07 -18.21
CA ASN A 42 23.23 -4.70 -18.87
C ASN A 42 23.03 -6.11 -18.30
N ASN A 43 22.07 -6.23 -17.38
CA ASN A 43 21.79 -7.48 -16.65
C ASN A 43 21.21 -8.59 -17.54
N LYS A 44 20.69 -8.28 -18.74
CA LYS A 44 20.14 -9.31 -19.64
C LYS A 44 21.24 -10.09 -20.36
N ASP A 45 22.33 -9.40 -20.68
CA ASP A 45 23.43 -9.94 -21.48
C ASP A 45 24.71 -10.16 -20.66
N GLU A 46 24.68 -9.88 -19.35
CA GLU A 46 25.82 -9.90 -18.42
C GLU A 46 27.03 -9.10 -18.92
N THR A 47 26.76 -7.97 -19.59
CA THR A 47 27.79 -7.11 -20.15
C THR A 47 27.87 -5.78 -19.43
N ILE A 48 29.10 -5.31 -19.21
CA ILE A 48 29.40 -3.97 -18.73
C ILE A 48 29.75 -3.10 -19.94
N SER A 49 29.14 -1.93 -20.01
CA SER A 49 29.37 -0.94 -21.07
C SER A 49 30.09 0.27 -20.50
N LEU A 50 31.24 0.60 -21.09
CA LEU A 50 32.04 1.77 -20.74
C LEU A 50 32.00 2.76 -21.88
N LYS A 51 31.37 3.92 -21.66
CA LYS A 51 31.20 4.97 -22.66
C LYS A 51 31.92 6.25 -22.23
N TRP A 52 32.64 6.89 -23.12
CA TRP A 52 33.25 8.20 -22.86
C TRP A 52 33.29 9.07 -24.10
N LYS A 53 33.22 10.39 -23.91
CA LYS A 53 33.42 11.38 -24.96
C LYS A 53 34.91 11.68 -25.13
N THR A 54 35.36 11.94 -26.34
CA THR A 54 36.74 12.36 -26.60
C THR A 54 36.80 13.09 -27.93
N THR A 55 37.78 13.97 -28.11
CA THR A 55 38.07 14.69 -29.37
C THR A 55 39.41 14.27 -29.97
N GLU A 56 40.13 13.36 -29.31
CA GLU A 56 41.44 12.87 -29.72
C GLU A 56 41.30 11.74 -30.74
N LYS A 57 42.24 11.61 -31.69
CA LYS A 57 42.24 10.50 -32.67
C LYS A 57 42.41 9.13 -32.03
N ARG A 58 43.05 9.08 -30.86
CA ARG A 58 43.25 7.88 -30.06
C ARG A 58 43.12 8.24 -28.60
N SER A 59 42.30 7.50 -27.88
CA SER A 59 41.90 7.83 -26.52
C SER A 59 42.02 6.60 -25.61
N THR A 60 42.55 6.80 -24.40
CA THR A 60 42.79 5.71 -23.45
C THR A 60 42.08 5.97 -22.13
N LEU A 61 41.27 5.01 -21.71
CA LEU A 61 40.60 4.99 -20.41
C LEU A 61 41.09 3.77 -19.62
N SER A 62 41.45 3.97 -18.36
CA SER A 62 41.93 2.87 -17.51
C SER A 62 40.98 2.60 -16.36
N VAL A 63 40.78 1.32 -16.05
CA VAL A 63 40.08 0.85 -14.84
C VAL A 63 41.13 0.18 -13.97
N ASN A 64 41.24 0.60 -12.71
CA ASN A 64 42.14 -0.01 -11.75
C ASN A 64 41.33 -0.56 -10.57
N ASN A 65 41.46 -1.84 -10.28
CA ASN A 65 40.81 -2.53 -9.15
C ASN A 65 41.76 -2.74 -7.95
N GLY A 66 42.89 -2.03 -7.91
CA GLY A 66 43.91 -2.15 -6.86
C GLY A 66 44.94 -3.27 -7.08
N LEU A 67 44.61 -4.28 -7.90
CA LEU A 67 45.51 -5.41 -8.22
C LEU A 67 45.93 -5.43 -9.69
N ASN A 68 45.04 -5.04 -10.59
CA ASN A 68 45.21 -5.05 -12.04
C ASN A 68 44.90 -3.66 -12.62
N LEU A 69 45.66 -3.29 -13.66
CA LEU A 69 45.39 -2.11 -14.48
C LEU A 69 44.83 -2.56 -15.84
N LEU A 70 43.57 -2.26 -16.09
CA LEU A 70 42.91 -2.53 -17.37
C LEU A 70 42.92 -1.26 -18.20
N GLN A 71 43.42 -1.36 -19.44
CA GLN A 71 43.48 -0.23 -20.35
C GLN A 71 42.59 -0.50 -21.56
N PHE A 72 41.72 0.46 -21.84
CA PHE A 72 40.84 0.47 -22.99
C PHE A 72 41.27 1.59 -23.91
N VAL A 73 41.88 1.22 -25.02
CA VAL A 73 42.33 2.17 -26.05
C VAL A 73 41.31 2.15 -27.18
N CYS A 74 40.68 3.28 -27.46
CA CYS A 74 39.79 3.48 -28.58
C CYS A 74 40.50 4.30 -29.66
N GLY A 75 40.43 3.86 -30.92
CA GLY A 75 41.07 4.50 -32.06
C GLY A 75 40.85 3.72 -33.35
N PHE A 76 41.08 4.39 -34.48
CA PHE A 76 41.01 3.77 -35.81
C PHE A 76 42.35 3.12 -36.18
N PRO A 77 42.40 1.93 -36.83
CA PRO A 77 41.29 1.13 -37.35
C PRO A 77 40.63 0.19 -36.33
N THR A 78 41.27 -0.12 -35.21
CA THR A 78 40.64 -0.86 -34.09
C THR A 78 41.22 -0.45 -32.74
N GLY A 79 40.37 -0.43 -31.72
CA GLY A 79 40.78 -0.28 -30.33
C GLY A 79 41.50 -1.53 -29.81
N THR A 80 42.31 -1.36 -28.75
CA THR A 80 43.06 -2.45 -28.12
C THR A 80 42.78 -2.49 -26.64
N THR A 81 42.75 -3.70 -26.06
CA THR A 81 42.68 -3.89 -24.61
C THR A 81 43.36 -5.19 -24.21
N ASN A 82 43.67 -5.31 -22.92
CA ASN A 82 44.14 -6.50 -22.24
C ASN A 82 43.00 -7.40 -21.70
N LEU A 83 41.75 -7.17 -22.13
CA LEU A 83 40.56 -7.91 -21.70
C LEU A 83 39.77 -8.49 -22.89
N ASN A 84 39.00 -9.55 -22.68
CA ASN A 84 38.05 -10.02 -23.69
C ASN A 84 36.86 -9.05 -23.82
N VAL A 85 36.80 -8.34 -24.94
CA VAL A 85 35.79 -7.32 -25.27
C VAL A 85 34.83 -7.89 -26.30
N LYS A 86 33.53 -7.67 -26.08
CA LYS A 86 32.46 -8.09 -26.98
C LYS A 86 32.37 -7.18 -28.19
N THR A 87 32.46 -5.86 -27.99
CA THR A 87 32.29 -4.89 -29.08
C THR A 87 32.94 -3.54 -28.76
N TYR A 88 33.57 -2.94 -29.78
CA TYR A 88 33.94 -1.52 -29.80
C TYR A 88 32.96 -0.75 -30.70
N LYS A 89 32.37 0.32 -30.19
CA LYS A 89 31.59 1.28 -30.97
C LYS A 89 32.31 2.63 -30.92
N ILE A 90 32.53 3.20 -32.11
CA ILE A 90 33.35 4.40 -32.28
C ILE A 90 32.53 5.40 -33.10
N ASP A 91 32.28 6.56 -32.52
CA ASP A 91 31.66 7.68 -33.21
C ASP A 91 32.76 8.65 -33.66
N VAL A 92 32.76 9.04 -34.95
CA VAL A 92 33.78 9.88 -35.58
C VAL A 92 33.11 11.11 -36.20
N SER A 93 33.72 12.28 -36.05
CA SER A 93 33.34 13.54 -36.70
C SER A 93 33.82 13.56 -38.17
N GLU A 94 33.20 14.38 -39.02
CA GLU A 94 33.59 14.59 -40.42
C GLU A 94 35.09 14.89 -40.61
N ASN A 95 35.74 15.47 -39.59
CA ASN A 95 37.18 15.79 -39.60
C ASN A 95 38.10 14.60 -39.23
N GLY A 96 37.56 13.39 -39.02
CA GLY A 96 38.31 12.20 -38.63
C GLY A 96 38.72 12.13 -37.15
N ASN A 97 38.24 13.06 -36.32
CA ASN A 97 38.40 13.01 -34.87
C ASN A 97 37.31 12.16 -34.23
N LEU A 98 37.66 11.41 -33.18
CA LEU A 98 36.66 10.70 -32.37
C LEU A 98 35.73 11.73 -31.71
N THR A 99 34.48 11.34 -31.48
CA THR A 99 33.50 12.12 -30.70
C THR A 99 33.05 11.34 -29.47
N SER A 100 32.96 10.02 -29.59
CA SER A 100 32.48 9.12 -28.54
C SER A 100 33.04 7.72 -28.75
N CYS A 101 33.37 7.04 -27.66
CA CYS A 101 33.80 5.65 -27.65
C CYS A 101 32.94 4.87 -26.67
N GLN A 102 32.54 3.67 -27.05
CA GLN A 102 31.85 2.72 -26.19
C GLN A 102 32.51 1.35 -26.33
N VAL A 103 32.79 0.72 -25.18
CA VAL A 103 33.39 -0.61 -25.08
C VAL A 103 32.49 -1.48 -24.23
N ASP A 104 32.05 -2.61 -24.80
CA ASP A 104 31.20 -3.57 -24.12
C ASP A 104 32.02 -4.83 -23.80
N PHE A 105 32.10 -5.23 -22.53
CA PHE A 105 32.88 -6.41 -22.09
C PHE A 105 32.10 -7.30 -21.11
N TYR A 106 32.50 -8.57 -21.01
CA TYR A 106 31.82 -9.58 -20.19
C TYR A 106 32.13 -9.42 -18.69
N GLN A 107 31.10 -9.60 -17.86
CA GLN A 107 31.17 -9.53 -16.40
C GLN A 107 31.99 -10.67 -15.78
N LEU A 108 32.00 -11.87 -16.38
CA LEU A 108 32.66 -13.06 -15.86
C LEU A 108 34.17 -13.15 -16.18
N ASN A 109 34.84 -12.02 -16.35
CA ASN A 109 36.30 -12.02 -16.47
C ASN A 109 36.92 -12.08 -15.08
N SER A 110 37.71 -13.13 -14.80
CA SER A 110 38.37 -13.39 -13.51
C SER A 110 39.26 -12.23 -12.99
N LEU A 111 39.57 -11.26 -13.85
CA LEU A 111 40.39 -10.07 -13.56
C LEU A 111 39.64 -8.91 -12.91
N LEU A 112 38.30 -8.88 -12.99
CA LEU A 112 37.44 -7.90 -12.32
C LEU A 112 36.57 -8.63 -11.30
N LYS A 113 37.11 -8.88 -10.10
CA LYS A 113 36.31 -9.50 -9.04
C LYS A 113 35.19 -8.55 -8.61
N LYS A 114 33.99 -9.11 -8.51
CA LYS A 114 32.71 -8.42 -8.26
C LYS A 114 32.73 -7.47 -7.03
N ASP A 115 33.50 -7.84 -6.00
CA ASP A 115 33.57 -7.14 -4.71
C ASP A 115 34.70 -6.12 -4.55
N GLU A 116 35.61 -6.00 -5.53
CA GLU A 116 36.78 -5.13 -5.41
C GLU A 116 36.46 -3.66 -5.71
N LEU A 117 36.99 -2.76 -4.87
CA LEU A 117 36.93 -1.33 -5.10
C LEU A 117 37.76 -0.99 -6.34
N SER A 118 37.11 -0.34 -7.30
CA SER A 118 37.72 0.09 -8.55
C SER A 118 37.61 1.61 -8.71
N TYR A 119 38.55 2.23 -9.42
CA TYR A 119 38.43 3.62 -9.86
C TYR A 119 38.74 3.75 -11.35
N LEU A 120 38.13 4.74 -11.97
CA LEU A 120 38.42 5.15 -13.35
C LEU A 120 39.57 6.13 -13.34
N GLN A 121 40.52 5.94 -14.26
CA GLN A 121 41.57 6.89 -14.51
C GLN A 121 41.51 7.36 -15.96
N TRP A 122 41.42 8.67 -16.12
CA TRP A 122 41.45 9.34 -17.40
C TRP A 122 42.53 10.42 -17.36
N LYS A 123 43.52 10.30 -18.25
CA LYS A 123 44.72 11.17 -18.22
C LYS A 123 45.34 11.18 -16.81
N LYS A 124 45.35 12.34 -16.12
CA LYS A 124 45.89 12.52 -14.77
C LYS A 124 44.80 12.49 -13.67
N GLU A 125 43.53 12.46 -14.04
CA GLU A 125 42.40 12.52 -13.11
C GLU A 125 41.88 11.13 -12.75
N LYS A 126 41.37 11.00 -11.52
CA LYS A 126 40.85 9.76 -10.96
C LYS A 126 39.43 9.97 -10.47
N SER A 127 38.55 9.02 -10.75
CA SER A 127 37.22 8.99 -10.14
C SER A 127 37.29 8.61 -8.66
N VAL A 128 36.18 8.83 -7.96
CA VAL A 128 35.92 8.17 -6.68
C VAL A 128 35.92 6.65 -6.89
N TRP A 129 36.26 5.91 -5.85
CA TRP A 129 36.18 4.45 -5.86
C TRP A 129 34.71 3.98 -5.91
N PHE A 130 34.45 2.93 -6.69
CA PHE A 130 33.14 2.30 -6.85
C PHE A 130 33.28 0.78 -6.95
N LYS A 131 32.19 0.04 -6.71
CA LYS A 131 32.15 -1.41 -6.90
C LYS A 131 31.30 -1.76 -8.10
N PHE A 132 31.78 -2.68 -8.94
CA PHE A 132 30.98 -3.19 -10.06
C PHE A 132 29.73 -3.93 -9.57
N GLU A 133 29.77 -4.57 -8.40
CA GLU A 133 28.57 -5.13 -7.76
C GLU A 133 27.48 -4.08 -7.53
N GLU A 134 27.81 -2.87 -7.08
CA GLU A 134 26.80 -1.85 -6.79
C GLU A 134 26.13 -1.30 -8.06
N ILE A 135 26.79 -1.42 -9.21
CA ILE A 135 26.28 -1.00 -10.52
C ILE A 135 25.50 -2.14 -11.19
N CYS A 136 26.00 -3.38 -11.10
CA CYS A 136 25.48 -4.56 -11.80
C CYS A 136 24.50 -5.39 -10.99
N ASN A 137 24.59 -5.36 -9.66
CA ASN A 137 23.57 -5.91 -8.79
C ASN A 137 22.61 -4.75 -8.53
N PRO A 138 21.41 -4.73 -9.14
CA PRO A 138 20.39 -3.82 -8.67
C PRO A 138 20.10 -4.31 -7.25
N ARG A 139 20.70 -3.66 -6.24
CA ARG A 139 20.43 -3.85 -4.82
C ARG A 139 18.95 -4.17 -4.71
N ILE A 140 18.52 -5.44 -4.54
CA ILE A 140 17.14 -5.92 -4.75
C ILE A 140 16.15 -4.76 -4.62
N GLU A 141 15.85 -4.11 -5.75
CA GLU A 141 15.56 -2.66 -5.72
C GLU A 141 14.08 -2.42 -5.47
N GLY A 142 13.62 -2.89 -4.32
CA GLY A 142 12.23 -2.87 -3.93
C GLY A 142 11.32 -3.61 -4.92
N LEU A 143 10.06 -3.69 -4.51
CA LEU A 143 9.01 -4.26 -5.32
C LEU A 143 8.85 -3.46 -6.64
N SER A 144 8.66 -4.14 -7.78
CA SER A 144 8.48 -3.46 -9.09
C SER A 144 7.33 -2.47 -9.04
N LYS A 145 7.33 -1.45 -9.92
CA LYS A 145 6.29 -0.42 -9.93
C LYS A 145 4.90 -1.02 -10.18
N GLU A 146 4.82 -2.04 -11.02
CA GLU A 146 3.59 -2.78 -11.34
C GLU A 146 3.08 -3.51 -10.10
N VAL A 147 3.94 -4.23 -9.40
CA VAL A 147 3.55 -4.99 -8.20
C VAL A 147 3.21 -4.04 -7.05
N LYS A 148 3.92 -2.92 -6.88
CA LYS A 148 3.54 -1.87 -5.92
C LYS A 148 2.13 -1.33 -6.20
N ARG A 149 1.83 -1.01 -7.46
CA ARG A 149 0.48 -0.55 -7.84
C ARG A 149 -0.58 -1.62 -7.57
N PHE A 150 -0.28 -2.88 -7.87
CA PHE A 150 -1.17 -3.99 -7.57
C PHE A 150 -1.46 -4.13 -6.07
N LEU A 151 -0.43 -4.04 -5.21
CA LEU A 151 -0.62 -4.09 -3.76
C LEU A 151 -1.42 -2.90 -3.23
N VAL A 152 -1.16 -1.68 -3.71
CA VAL A 152 -1.93 -0.48 -3.32
C VAL A 152 -3.39 -0.61 -3.74
N LYS A 153 -3.67 -1.13 -4.94
CA LYS A 153 -5.04 -1.41 -5.38
C LYS A 153 -5.71 -2.49 -4.52
N SER A 154 -4.99 -3.58 -4.25
CA SER A 154 -5.49 -4.67 -3.41
C SER A 154 -5.81 -4.17 -1.99
N HIS A 155 -4.97 -3.29 -1.45
CA HIS A 155 -5.22 -2.62 -0.17
C HIS A 155 -6.56 -1.86 -0.18
N ALA A 156 -6.78 -1.00 -1.18
CA ALA A 156 -8.02 -0.23 -1.30
C ALA A 156 -9.26 -1.16 -1.42
N ILE A 157 -9.21 -2.16 -2.30
CA ILE A 157 -10.31 -3.11 -2.54
C ILE A 157 -10.67 -3.87 -1.25
N LEU A 158 -9.66 -4.41 -0.55
CA LEU A 158 -9.87 -5.16 0.67
C LEU A 158 -10.35 -4.28 1.82
N MET A 159 -9.93 -3.00 1.88
CA MET A 159 -10.46 -2.05 2.86
C MET A 159 -11.95 -1.76 2.60
N LEU A 160 -12.35 -1.55 1.35
CA LEU A 160 -13.76 -1.34 1.01
C LEU A 160 -14.60 -2.59 1.33
N LEU A 161 -14.16 -3.78 0.95
CA LEU A 161 -14.86 -5.03 1.28
C LEU A 161 -14.97 -5.25 2.79
N GLY A 162 -13.87 -5.06 3.53
CA GLY A 162 -13.85 -5.23 4.98
C GLY A 162 -14.76 -4.23 5.68
N TRP A 163 -14.54 -2.94 5.44
CA TRP A 163 -15.18 -1.85 6.18
C TRP A 163 -16.55 -1.46 5.68
N LEU A 164 -16.86 -1.60 4.39
CA LEU A 164 -18.12 -1.11 3.83
C LEU A 164 -19.13 -2.23 3.51
N PHE A 165 -18.68 -3.48 3.49
CA PHE A 165 -19.55 -4.64 3.26
C PHE A 165 -19.62 -5.54 4.51
N PHE A 166 -18.53 -6.25 4.83
CA PHE A 166 -18.55 -7.32 5.84
C PHE A 166 -18.82 -6.83 7.27
N VAL A 167 -18.20 -5.73 7.69
CA VAL A 167 -18.38 -5.15 9.04
C VAL A 167 -19.81 -4.59 9.22
N PRO A 168 -20.35 -3.74 8.32
CA PRO A 168 -21.74 -3.29 8.36
C PRO A 168 -22.76 -4.44 8.38
N THR A 169 -22.58 -5.48 7.56
CA THR A 169 -23.42 -6.69 7.63
C THR A 169 -23.41 -7.27 9.05
N GLY A 170 -22.23 -7.36 9.67
CA GLY A 170 -22.10 -7.82 11.05
C GLY A 170 -22.89 -6.97 12.05
N PHE A 171 -22.86 -5.65 11.91
CA PHE A 171 -23.62 -4.74 12.76
C PHE A 171 -25.13 -4.90 12.60
N LEU A 172 -25.61 -4.99 11.36
CA LEU A 172 -27.03 -5.20 11.07
C LEU A 172 -27.54 -6.51 11.70
N PHE A 173 -26.82 -7.62 11.51
CA PHE A 173 -27.23 -8.91 12.08
C PHE A 173 -27.15 -8.94 13.60
N ALA A 174 -26.14 -8.32 14.22
CA ALA A 174 -26.08 -8.20 15.68
C ALA A 174 -27.25 -7.37 16.25
N ARG A 175 -27.69 -6.34 15.52
CA ARG A 175 -28.74 -5.44 15.98
C ARG A 175 -30.14 -6.01 15.76
N PHE A 176 -30.43 -6.53 14.56
CA PHE A 176 -31.79 -6.88 14.17
C PHE A 176 -31.98 -8.37 13.89
N GLY A 177 -30.91 -9.09 13.55
CA GLY A 177 -31.00 -10.53 13.26
C GLY A 177 -31.57 -11.33 14.44
N LYS A 178 -31.40 -10.86 15.67
CA LYS A 178 -31.97 -11.51 16.86
C LYS A 178 -33.50 -11.62 16.81
N GLN A 179 -34.18 -10.61 16.27
CA GLN A 179 -35.65 -10.59 16.17
C GLN A 179 -36.12 -11.43 14.97
N ILE A 180 -35.42 -11.32 13.84
CA ILE A 180 -35.77 -11.99 12.58
C ILE A 180 -35.61 -13.51 12.69
N PHE A 181 -34.48 -13.95 13.24
CA PHE A 181 -34.10 -15.35 13.33
C PHE A 181 -34.37 -15.92 14.72
N ASN A 182 -35.40 -15.42 15.41
CA ASN A 182 -35.73 -15.90 16.75
C ASN A 182 -36.09 -17.40 16.70
N GLY A 183 -35.54 -18.19 17.63
CA GLY A 183 -35.72 -19.64 17.65
C GLY A 183 -34.93 -20.42 16.59
N GLN A 184 -34.34 -19.77 15.59
CA GLN A 184 -33.54 -20.44 14.57
C GLN A 184 -32.08 -20.58 14.98
N LYS A 185 -31.52 -21.77 14.77
CA LYS A 185 -30.12 -22.10 15.04
C LYS A 185 -29.43 -22.60 13.79
N LEU A 186 -28.16 -22.23 13.63
CA LEU A 186 -27.24 -22.72 12.62
C LEU A 186 -25.98 -23.22 13.32
N VAL A 187 -25.64 -24.50 13.13
CA VAL A 187 -24.50 -25.15 13.81
C VAL A 187 -24.58 -24.95 15.35
N GLY A 188 -25.76 -25.22 15.92
CA GLY A 188 -25.99 -25.14 17.37
C GLY A 188 -26.08 -23.73 17.99
N MET A 189 -25.81 -22.66 17.24
CA MET A 189 -25.88 -21.28 17.72
C MET A 189 -26.94 -20.45 16.99
N PRO A 190 -27.47 -19.35 17.58
CA PRO A 190 -28.42 -18.48 16.90
C PRO A 190 -27.89 -17.96 15.56
N VAL A 191 -28.71 -18.01 14.51
CA VAL A 191 -28.32 -17.63 13.13
C VAL A 191 -27.69 -16.23 13.08
N TRP A 192 -28.30 -15.26 13.74
CA TRP A 192 -27.80 -13.88 13.78
C TRP A 192 -26.38 -13.77 14.36
N PHE A 193 -26.07 -14.59 15.37
CA PHE A 193 -24.78 -14.58 16.03
C PHE A 193 -23.71 -15.22 15.13
N GLN A 194 -24.08 -16.27 14.40
CA GLN A 194 -23.19 -16.90 13.42
C GLN A 194 -22.86 -15.97 12.26
N ILE A 195 -23.87 -15.29 11.71
CA ILE A 195 -23.65 -14.35 10.60
C ILE A 195 -22.80 -13.16 11.10
N HIS A 196 -23.12 -12.58 12.25
CA HIS A 196 -22.32 -11.52 12.86
C HIS A 196 -20.86 -11.93 13.03
N ARG A 197 -20.59 -13.08 13.65
CA ARG A 197 -19.22 -13.57 13.87
C ARG A 197 -18.50 -13.84 12.56
N THR A 198 -19.15 -14.52 11.63
CA THR A 198 -18.53 -14.94 10.36
C THR A 198 -18.23 -13.72 9.49
N SER A 199 -19.18 -12.80 9.34
CA SER A 199 -18.98 -11.60 8.52
C SER A 199 -17.91 -10.70 9.11
N THR A 200 -17.93 -10.44 10.43
CA THR A 200 -16.90 -9.59 11.08
C THR A 200 -15.53 -10.24 11.07
N PHE A 201 -15.44 -11.58 11.20
CA PHE A 201 -14.17 -12.29 11.10
C PHE A 201 -13.58 -12.23 9.68
N ILE A 202 -14.39 -12.44 8.64
CA ILE A 202 -13.97 -12.25 7.24
C ILE A 202 -13.53 -10.80 7.02
N GLY A 203 -14.30 -9.83 7.54
CA GLY A 203 -13.95 -8.41 7.48
C GLY A 203 -12.57 -8.12 8.09
N VAL A 204 -12.29 -8.62 9.30
CA VAL A 204 -10.98 -8.47 9.94
C VAL A 204 -9.86 -9.14 9.13
N CYS A 205 -10.12 -10.30 8.52
CA CYS A 205 -9.13 -10.96 7.64
C CYS A 205 -8.81 -10.09 6.41
N CYS A 206 -9.83 -9.49 5.78
CA CYS A 206 -9.64 -8.53 4.68
C CYS A 206 -8.79 -7.34 5.12
N ILE A 207 -9.09 -6.76 6.29
CA ILE A 207 -8.37 -5.60 6.84
C ILE A 207 -6.89 -5.96 7.12
N CYS A 208 -6.63 -7.11 7.77
CA CYS A 208 -5.26 -7.55 8.06
C CYS A 208 -4.45 -7.80 6.78
N THR A 209 -5.06 -8.48 5.80
CA THR A 209 -4.45 -8.74 4.49
C THR A 209 -4.17 -7.42 3.76
N SER A 210 -5.10 -6.47 3.84
CA SER A 210 -4.97 -5.14 3.25
C SER A 210 -3.80 -4.34 3.84
N ILE A 211 -3.65 -4.35 5.16
CA ILE A 211 -2.53 -3.69 5.85
C ILE A 211 -1.20 -4.38 5.53
N PHE A 212 -1.19 -5.70 5.40
CA PHE A 212 0.00 -6.40 4.92
C PHE A 212 0.40 -5.95 3.50
N CYS A 213 -0.56 -5.85 2.58
CA CYS A 213 -0.32 -5.34 1.22
C CYS A 213 0.30 -3.94 1.21
N ILE A 214 -0.22 -3.00 2.01
CA ILE A 214 0.31 -1.62 2.00
C ILE A 214 1.69 -1.53 2.66
N PHE A 215 1.95 -2.28 3.73
CA PHE A 215 3.29 -2.35 4.32
C PHE A 215 4.32 -2.94 3.36
N VAL A 216 3.99 -4.04 2.66
CA VAL A 216 4.90 -4.61 1.64
C VAL A 216 5.14 -3.60 0.52
N SER A 217 4.11 -2.89 0.06
CA SER A 217 4.25 -1.88 -1.01
C SER A 217 5.14 -0.68 -0.62
N THR A 218 5.22 -0.38 0.67
CA THR A 218 5.99 0.72 1.25
C THR A 218 7.33 0.28 1.84
N ASN A 219 7.74 -0.97 1.61
CA ASN A 219 8.93 -1.57 2.20
C ASN A 219 8.96 -1.43 3.74
N PHE A 220 7.79 -1.56 4.39
CA PHE A 220 7.61 -1.44 5.85
C PHE A 220 7.99 -0.07 6.43
N ILE A 221 8.08 0.97 5.59
CA ILE A 221 8.35 2.34 6.05
C ILE A 221 7.06 2.97 6.56
N TRP A 222 7.07 3.44 7.81
CA TRP A 222 5.97 4.19 8.39
C TRP A 222 5.68 5.49 7.62
N LYS A 223 4.40 5.74 7.31
CA LYS A 223 3.92 6.92 6.57
C LYS A 223 2.91 7.77 7.35
N GLY A 224 2.72 7.47 8.64
CA GLY A 224 1.85 8.23 9.55
C GLY A 224 2.54 9.46 10.14
N THR A 225 1.98 9.98 11.23
CA THR A 225 2.54 11.12 11.98
C THR A 225 4.03 10.88 12.29
N GLY A 226 4.85 11.91 12.07
CA GLY A 226 6.30 11.89 12.26
C GLY A 226 7.12 11.40 11.06
N SER A 227 6.47 11.08 9.93
CA SER A 227 7.16 10.76 8.67
C SER A 227 7.26 11.97 7.74
N GLU A 228 8.11 11.87 6.71
CA GLU A 228 8.19 12.85 5.61
C GLU A 228 7.03 12.71 4.59
N ALA A 229 6.01 11.91 4.88
CA ALA A 229 4.88 11.73 3.98
C ALA A 229 4.02 13.01 3.88
N TRP A 230 3.28 13.14 2.79
CA TRP A 230 2.32 14.23 2.62
C TRP A 230 1.26 14.23 3.74
N TYR A 231 0.79 15.41 4.14
CA TYR A 231 -0.13 15.62 5.27
C TYR A 231 -1.32 14.65 5.31
N TRP A 232 -2.07 14.52 4.22
CA TRP A 232 -3.24 13.64 4.19
C TRP A 232 -2.87 12.16 4.20
N THR A 233 -1.67 11.80 3.74
CA THR A 233 -1.15 10.43 3.87
C THR A 233 -0.84 10.10 5.32
N GLN A 234 -0.33 11.04 6.10
CA GLN A 234 -0.10 10.84 7.53
C GLN A 234 -1.43 10.56 8.25
N TRP A 235 -2.42 11.43 8.08
CA TRP A 235 -3.74 11.25 8.68
C TRP A 235 -4.46 9.97 8.24
N HIS A 236 -4.42 9.63 6.96
CA HIS A 236 -4.98 8.38 6.47
C HIS A 236 -4.32 7.17 7.14
N THR A 237 -2.99 7.19 7.25
CA THR A 237 -2.21 6.10 7.87
C THR A 237 -2.52 5.98 9.35
N ASP A 238 -2.57 7.09 10.08
CA ASP A 238 -2.84 7.10 11.53
C ASP A 238 -4.25 6.57 11.83
N LEU A 239 -5.27 7.14 11.17
CA LEU A 239 -6.66 6.75 11.38
C LEU A 239 -6.91 5.29 10.96
N GLY A 240 -6.35 4.87 9.82
CA GLY A 240 -6.44 3.50 9.33
C GLY A 240 -5.75 2.50 10.25
N THR A 241 -4.60 2.86 10.82
CA THR A 241 -3.84 2.02 11.76
C THR A 241 -4.57 1.89 13.09
N ILE A 242 -5.02 3.02 13.68
CA ILE A 242 -5.82 3.02 14.91
C ILE A 242 -7.07 2.17 14.72
N SER A 243 -7.79 2.39 13.62
CA SER A 243 -8.98 1.59 13.29
C SER A 243 -8.67 0.09 13.24
N THR A 244 -7.59 -0.30 12.55
CA THR A 244 -7.18 -1.70 12.41
C THR A 244 -6.85 -2.34 13.76
N ILE A 245 -6.09 -1.65 14.62
CA ILE A 245 -5.75 -2.14 15.96
C ILE A 245 -7.03 -2.40 16.76
N LEU A 246 -7.97 -1.45 16.75
CA LEU A 246 -9.25 -1.62 17.41
C LEU A 246 -10.06 -2.78 16.80
N ALA A 247 -10.01 -2.97 15.48
CA ALA A 247 -10.72 -4.06 14.78
C ALA A 247 -10.19 -5.44 15.18
N VAL A 248 -8.86 -5.61 15.19
CA VAL A 248 -8.18 -6.85 15.58
C VAL A 248 -8.37 -7.16 17.07
N SER A 249 -8.51 -6.12 17.92
CA SER A 249 -8.84 -6.32 19.33
C SER A 249 -10.24 -6.93 19.54
N GLN A 250 -11.18 -6.79 18.60
CA GLN A 250 -12.54 -7.30 18.75
C GLN A 250 -12.65 -8.82 18.90
N PRO A 251 -12.08 -9.64 17.99
CA PRO A 251 -12.09 -11.09 18.15
C PRO A 251 -11.32 -11.53 19.41
N LEU A 252 -10.21 -10.87 19.76
CA LEU A 252 -9.45 -11.16 20.97
C LEU A 252 -10.28 -10.90 22.24
N ASN A 253 -10.92 -9.73 22.34
CA ASN A 253 -11.85 -9.41 23.42
C ASN A 253 -13.01 -10.40 23.47
N SER A 254 -13.48 -10.87 22.32
CA SER A 254 -14.58 -11.85 22.24
C SER A 254 -14.22 -13.22 22.82
N LEU A 255 -12.93 -13.57 22.92
CA LEU A 255 -12.48 -14.78 23.62
C LEU A 255 -12.65 -14.66 25.15
N LEU A 256 -12.58 -13.44 25.68
CA LEU A 256 -12.78 -13.12 27.10
C LEU A 256 -14.26 -13.00 27.47
N ARG A 257 -15.19 -13.36 26.55
CA ARG A 257 -16.62 -13.21 26.75
C ARG A 257 -17.15 -14.13 27.84
N CYS A 258 -17.65 -13.53 28.92
CA CYS A 258 -18.34 -14.23 30.01
C CYS A 258 -19.66 -14.90 29.55
N PRO A 259 -20.14 -15.96 30.25
CA PRO A 259 -21.42 -16.61 29.94
C PRO A 259 -22.62 -15.65 30.07
N PRO A 260 -23.76 -15.93 29.42
CA PRO A 260 -24.91 -15.01 29.38
C PRO A 260 -25.52 -14.68 30.75
N SER A 261 -25.35 -15.54 31.75
CA SER A 261 -25.86 -15.39 33.11
C SER A 261 -25.02 -14.48 34.00
N ASN A 262 -23.82 -14.08 33.57
CA ASN A 262 -22.90 -13.30 34.40
C ASN A 262 -23.21 -11.79 34.32
N SER A 263 -23.24 -11.09 35.46
CA SER A 263 -23.49 -9.64 35.54
C SER A 263 -22.44 -8.81 34.78
N GLN A 264 -21.19 -9.26 34.70
CA GLN A 264 -20.12 -8.62 33.95
C GLN A 264 -20.35 -8.65 32.42
N ARG A 265 -21.32 -9.45 31.95
CA ARG A 265 -21.68 -9.52 30.53
C ARG A 265 -22.16 -8.17 29.99
N ALA A 266 -22.79 -7.34 30.83
CA ALA A 266 -23.21 -6.00 30.44
C ALA A 266 -22.01 -5.09 30.11
N ILE A 267 -20.96 -5.14 30.93
CA ILE A 267 -19.71 -4.39 30.74
C ILE A 267 -19.04 -4.84 29.44
N PHE A 268 -18.90 -6.15 29.24
CA PHE A 268 -18.38 -6.72 27.99
C PHE A 268 -19.16 -6.23 26.76
N ASN A 269 -20.50 -6.31 26.79
CA ASN A 269 -21.33 -5.92 25.64
C ASN A 269 -21.18 -4.42 25.32
N TRP A 270 -21.10 -3.57 26.35
CA TRP A 270 -20.93 -2.12 26.16
C TRP A 270 -19.54 -1.78 25.64
N SER A 271 -18.49 -2.36 26.23
CA SER A 271 -17.11 -2.20 25.79
C SER A 271 -16.92 -2.67 24.35
N HIS A 272 -17.34 -3.89 24.02
CA HIS A 272 -17.26 -4.46 22.67
C HIS A 272 -17.97 -3.56 21.64
N ARG A 273 -19.16 -3.07 21.97
CA ARG A 273 -19.91 -2.14 21.12
C ARG A 273 -19.17 -0.82 20.94
N PHE A 274 -18.67 -0.21 22.01
CA PHE A 274 -17.97 1.08 21.94
C PHE A 274 -16.72 0.99 21.08
N VAL A 275 -15.86 0.00 21.33
CA VAL A 275 -14.62 -0.20 20.57
C VAL A 275 -14.96 -0.51 19.10
N GLY A 276 -16.03 -1.26 18.82
CA GLY A 276 -16.46 -1.58 17.46
C GLY A 276 -16.92 -0.35 16.69
N MET A 277 -17.71 0.52 17.34
CA MET A 277 -18.16 1.78 16.75
C MET A 277 -16.98 2.75 16.53
N ALA A 278 -16.08 2.89 17.51
CA ALA A 278 -14.90 3.75 17.38
C ALA A 278 -13.99 3.29 16.23
N SER A 279 -13.73 1.98 16.14
CA SER A 279 -12.97 1.37 15.05
C SER A 279 -13.58 1.68 13.68
N TYR A 280 -14.89 1.50 13.53
CA TYR A 280 -15.60 1.83 12.29
C TYR A 280 -15.55 3.32 11.95
N THR A 281 -15.72 4.21 12.93
CA THR A 281 -15.65 5.66 12.72
C THR A 281 -14.28 6.09 12.20
N PHE A 282 -13.19 5.59 12.80
CA PHE A 282 -11.84 5.89 12.31
C PHE A 282 -11.58 5.32 10.90
N ALA A 283 -12.11 4.13 10.59
CA ALA A 283 -12.03 3.56 9.25
C ALA A 283 -12.72 4.44 8.20
N VAL A 284 -13.96 4.84 8.45
CA VAL A 284 -14.73 5.68 7.52
C VAL A 284 -14.04 7.02 7.30
N ALA A 285 -13.49 7.63 8.35
CA ALA A 285 -12.70 8.85 8.22
C ALA A 285 -11.46 8.64 7.34
N ALA A 286 -10.72 7.54 7.53
CA ALA A 286 -9.57 7.20 6.69
C ALA A 286 -9.97 6.96 5.23
N ILE A 287 -11.12 6.32 4.98
CA ILE A 287 -11.68 6.09 3.63
C ILE A 287 -12.08 7.42 2.98
N TYR A 288 -12.70 8.35 3.70
CA TYR A 288 -13.04 9.67 3.13
C TYR A 288 -11.80 10.50 2.79
N ILE A 289 -10.77 10.47 3.65
CA ILE A 289 -9.48 11.07 3.30
C ILE A 289 -8.96 10.46 2.00
N ALA A 290 -9.05 9.13 1.88
CA ALA A 290 -8.56 8.43 0.71
C ALA A 290 -9.33 8.80 -0.58
N ALA A 291 -10.66 8.79 -0.51
CA ALA A 291 -11.56 9.14 -1.60
C ALA A 291 -11.36 10.58 -2.08
N ALA A 292 -11.18 11.54 -1.14
CA ALA A 292 -11.00 12.95 -1.48
C ALA A 292 -9.63 13.26 -2.11
N ASN A 293 -8.58 12.58 -1.63
CA ASN A 293 -7.19 13.01 -1.86
C ASN A 293 -6.38 12.10 -2.80
N TYR A 294 -6.70 10.81 -2.91
CA TYR A 294 -5.92 9.87 -3.75
C TYR A 294 -6.48 9.74 -5.18
N ARG A 295 -6.31 10.80 -5.97
CA ARG A 295 -6.83 10.88 -7.36
C ARG A 295 -6.31 9.85 -8.34
N LYS A 296 -5.16 9.23 -8.04
CA LYS A 296 -4.60 8.13 -8.86
C LYS A 296 -5.37 6.82 -8.70
N THR A 297 -6.08 6.67 -7.58
CA THR A 297 -6.91 5.49 -7.29
C THR A 297 -8.37 5.79 -7.63
N TRP A 298 -8.88 6.95 -7.22
CA TRP A 298 -10.26 7.37 -7.50
C TRP A 298 -10.26 8.64 -8.36
N SER A 299 -10.61 8.49 -9.64
CA SER A 299 -10.77 9.64 -10.54
C SER A 299 -11.92 10.55 -10.10
N GLU A 300 -13.01 9.94 -9.61
CA GLU A 300 -14.26 10.60 -9.22
C GLU A 300 -14.45 10.61 -7.70
N PRO A 301 -13.90 11.60 -6.97
CA PRO A 301 -13.89 11.61 -5.50
C PRO A 301 -15.29 11.78 -4.90
N ILE A 302 -16.17 12.57 -5.53
CA ILE A 302 -17.50 12.85 -5.02
C ILE A 302 -18.34 11.58 -5.08
N MET A 303 -18.27 10.85 -6.19
CA MET A 303 -18.93 9.57 -6.33
C MET A 303 -18.44 8.58 -5.28
N GLU A 304 -17.12 8.48 -5.08
CA GLU A 304 -16.59 7.57 -4.06
C GLU A 304 -17.02 7.96 -2.63
N ILE A 305 -17.04 9.24 -2.29
CA ILE A 305 -17.54 9.69 -0.98
C ILE A 305 -19.00 9.30 -0.80
N VAL A 306 -19.84 9.50 -1.82
CA VAL A 306 -21.26 9.11 -1.78
C VAL A 306 -21.40 7.60 -1.58
N LEU A 307 -20.67 6.79 -2.36
CA LEU A 307 -20.73 5.33 -2.28
C LEU A 307 -20.22 4.81 -0.93
N ALA A 308 -19.11 5.36 -0.42
CA ALA A 308 -18.58 5.04 0.90
C ALA A 308 -19.53 5.45 2.05
N SER A 309 -20.39 6.44 1.82
CA SER A 309 -21.39 6.88 2.80
C SER A 309 -22.61 5.95 2.89
N VAL A 310 -22.96 5.24 1.80
CA VAL A 310 -24.19 4.42 1.71
C VAL A 310 -24.33 3.41 2.87
N PRO A 311 -23.31 2.58 3.19
CA PRO A 311 -23.46 1.59 4.26
C PRO A 311 -23.69 2.23 5.64
N THR A 312 -22.99 3.33 5.90
CA THR A 312 -23.11 4.10 7.15
C THR A 312 -24.50 4.71 7.27
N VAL A 313 -25.00 5.36 6.22
CA VAL A 313 -26.33 5.98 6.20
C VAL A 313 -27.42 4.93 6.38
N LEU A 314 -27.31 3.77 5.73
CA LEU A 314 -28.28 2.69 5.88
C LEU A 314 -28.23 2.06 7.29
N CYS A 315 -27.04 1.88 7.88
CA CYS A 315 -26.93 1.40 9.27
C CYS A 315 -27.54 2.39 10.27
N ILE A 316 -27.32 3.69 10.09
CA ILE A 316 -27.92 4.73 10.94
C ILE A 316 -29.43 4.78 10.73
N GLY A 317 -29.89 4.80 9.48
CA GLY A 317 -31.31 4.84 9.13
C GLY A 317 -32.07 3.65 9.70
N THR A 318 -31.54 2.43 9.56
CA THR A 318 -32.12 1.22 10.17
C THR A 318 -32.10 1.28 11.70
N ALA A 319 -31.03 1.78 12.32
CA ALA A 319 -30.96 1.95 13.77
C ALA A 319 -31.99 2.96 14.30
N VAL A 320 -32.16 4.09 13.62
CA VAL A 320 -33.17 5.11 13.94
C VAL A 320 -34.58 4.55 13.77
N MET A 321 -34.86 3.89 12.64
CA MET A 321 -36.15 3.24 12.39
C MET A 321 -36.53 2.28 13.50
N VAL A 322 -35.61 1.41 13.92
CA VAL A 322 -35.90 0.46 15.01
C VAL A 322 -36.05 1.14 16.35
N TRP A 323 -35.24 2.16 16.65
CA TRP A 323 -35.45 2.95 17.86
C TRP A 323 -36.85 3.58 17.89
N MET A 324 -37.34 4.09 16.75
CA MET A 324 -38.70 4.61 16.62
C MET A 324 -39.75 3.50 16.82
N LEU A 325 -39.55 2.31 16.27
CA LEU A 325 -40.45 1.16 16.44
C LEU A 325 -40.49 0.66 17.88
N GLU A 326 -39.34 0.55 18.55
CA GLU A 326 -39.25 0.18 19.97
C GLU A 326 -39.96 1.21 20.85
N LYS A 327 -39.81 2.50 20.54
CA LYS A 327 -40.51 3.58 21.24
C LYS A 327 -42.03 3.51 21.04
N ARG A 328 -42.49 3.20 19.82
CA ARG A 328 -43.91 2.96 19.53
C ARG A 328 -44.43 1.73 20.28
N LYS A 329 -43.75 0.59 20.21
CA LYS A 329 -44.15 -0.64 20.92
C LYS A 329 -44.23 -0.46 22.43
N LYS A 330 -43.31 0.28 23.05
CA LYS A 330 -43.40 0.62 24.48
C LYS A 330 -44.62 1.47 24.81
N ARG A 331 -44.92 2.46 23.98
CA ARG A 331 -46.10 3.33 24.14
C ARG A 331 -47.41 2.55 23.94
N ASP A 332 -47.47 1.70 22.92
CA ASP A 332 -48.67 0.95 22.57
C ASP A 332 -48.88 -0.23 23.54
N GLY A 333 -47.81 -0.85 24.04
CA GLY A 333 -47.89 -1.85 25.12
C GLY A 333 -48.41 -1.28 26.44
N TYR A 334 -48.11 -0.01 26.75
CA TYR A 334 -48.74 0.69 27.88
C TYR A 334 -50.27 0.81 27.67
N LYS A 335 -50.72 1.11 26.45
CA LYS A 335 -52.15 1.19 26.09
C LYS A 335 -52.84 -0.18 26.03
N GLU A 336 -52.12 -1.24 25.66
CA GLU A 336 -52.66 -2.60 25.57
C GLU A 336 -52.78 -3.25 26.97
N VAL A 337 -51.92 -2.88 27.93
CA VAL A 337 -52.13 -3.24 29.34
C VAL A 337 -53.40 -2.57 29.91
N GLU A 338 -53.77 -1.40 29.38
CA GLU A 338 -55.04 -0.73 29.69
C GLU A 338 -56.24 -1.33 28.93
N MET A 339 -56.03 -2.07 27.83
CA MET A 339 -57.10 -2.63 27.00
C MET A 339 -56.86 -4.11 26.67
N ASN A 340 -57.59 -5.00 27.34
CA ASN A 340 -57.48 -6.45 27.22
C ASN A 340 -57.84 -6.94 25.79
N GLU A 341 -56.85 -7.09 24.90
CA GLU A 341 -57.05 -7.44 23.48
C GLU A 341 -56.82 -8.95 23.18
N LYS A 342 -57.58 -9.49 22.21
CA LYS A 342 -57.59 -10.91 21.84
C LYS A 342 -56.29 -11.36 21.13
N PRO A 343 -55.75 -12.55 21.46
CA PRO A 343 -54.42 -13.04 21.01
C PRO A 343 -54.25 -13.25 19.48
N THR A 344 -55.35 -13.37 18.73
CA THR A 344 -55.31 -13.64 17.28
C THR A 344 -54.88 -12.43 16.44
N LEU A 345 -55.18 -11.19 16.85
CA LEU A 345 -54.79 -9.99 16.11
C LEU A 345 -53.28 -9.72 16.22
N LYS A 346 -52.73 -9.96 17.42
CA LYS A 346 -51.31 -9.77 17.78
C LYS A 346 -50.38 -10.64 16.94
N THR A 347 -50.76 -11.90 16.73
CA THR A 347 -49.97 -12.87 15.96
C THR A 347 -49.88 -12.51 14.48
N LYS A 348 -50.98 -12.00 13.89
CA LYS A 348 -51.01 -11.56 12.48
C LYS A 348 -50.17 -10.30 12.28
N GLN A 349 -50.22 -9.36 13.23
CA GLN A 349 -49.39 -8.15 13.24
C GLN A 349 -47.89 -8.44 13.39
N GLU A 350 -47.50 -9.39 14.24
CA GLU A 350 -46.10 -9.81 14.38
C GLU A 350 -45.55 -10.47 13.11
N SER A 351 -46.35 -11.31 12.44
CA SER A 351 -45.94 -11.96 11.18
C SER A 351 -45.70 -10.96 10.03
N ALA A 352 -46.57 -9.95 9.89
CA ALA A 352 -46.41 -8.89 8.89
C ALA A 352 -45.17 -8.01 9.17
N GLN A 353 -44.89 -7.70 10.44
CA GLN A 353 -43.68 -6.97 10.83
C GLN A 353 -42.41 -7.77 10.53
N LEU A 354 -42.40 -9.09 10.77
CA LEU A 354 -41.26 -9.94 10.48
C LEU A 354 -40.94 -9.98 8.97
N PHE A 355 -41.97 -10.08 8.12
CA PHE A 355 -41.82 -10.05 6.67
C PHE A 355 -41.25 -8.71 6.17
N GLN A 356 -41.78 -7.58 6.67
CA GLN A 356 -41.29 -6.24 6.33
C GLN A 356 -39.81 -6.04 6.70
N VAL A 357 -39.41 -6.52 7.89
CA VAL A 357 -38.01 -6.43 8.34
C VAL A 357 -37.10 -7.32 7.50
N SER A 358 -37.55 -8.52 7.09
CA SER A 358 -36.77 -9.41 6.21
C SER A 358 -36.54 -8.80 4.81
N TRP A 359 -37.54 -8.12 4.26
CA TRP A 359 -37.41 -7.43 2.97
C TRP A 359 -36.46 -6.24 3.05
N LEU A 360 -36.56 -5.44 4.12
CA LEU A 360 -35.64 -4.33 4.39
C LEU A 360 -34.18 -4.82 4.45
N PHE A 361 -33.94 -5.95 5.12
CA PHE A 361 -32.61 -6.57 5.18
C PHE A 361 -32.06 -6.95 3.81
N THR A 362 -32.92 -7.49 2.95
CA THR A 362 -32.56 -7.88 1.59
C THR A 362 -32.21 -6.65 0.75
N ILE A 363 -33.03 -5.60 0.81
CA ILE A 363 -32.76 -4.33 0.12
C ILE A 363 -31.43 -3.72 0.60
N VAL A 364 -31.22 -3.63 1.92
CA VAL A 364 -29.98 -3.08 2.49
C VAL A 364 -28.76 -3.89 2.04
N GLY A 365 -28.88 -5.22 2.01
CA GLY A 365 -27.83 -6.11 1.49
C GLY A 365 -27.52 -5.88 0.01
N ILE A 366 -28.55 -5.71 -0.83
CA ILE A 366 -28.39 -5.36 -2.25
C ILE A 366 -27.72 -4.00 -2.38
N CYS A 367 -28.15 -2.99 -1.63
CA CYS A 367 -27.53 -1.66 -1.65
C CYS A 367 -26.05 -1.70 -1.24
N PHE A 368 -25.67 -2.50 -0.24
CA PHE A 368 -24.27 -2.69 0.15
C PHE A 368 -23.46 -3.33 -0.98
N GLY A 369 -24.01 -4.38 -1.60
CA GLY A 369 -23.37 -5.06 -2.73
C GLY A 369 -23.18 -4.13 -3.93
N CYS A 370 -24.21 -3.36 -4.30
CA CYS A 370 -24.16 -2.40 -5.39
C CYS A 370 -23.17 -1.26 -5.11
N ALA A 371 -23.23 -0.65 -3.93
CA ALA A 371 -22.32 0.44 -3.56
C ALA A 371 -20.86 -0.02 -3.56
N THR A 372 -20.58 -1.19 -2.97
CA THR A 372 -19.23 -1.74 -2.93
C THR A 372 -18.75 -2.10 -4.33
N SER A 373 -19.59 -2.75 -5.15
CA SER A 373 -19.24 -3.09 -6.54
C SER A 373 -18.95 -1.85 -7.38
N LEU A 374 -19.75 -0.78 -7.22
CA LEU A 374 -19.56 0.46 -7.94
C LEU A 374 -18.28 1.20 -7.49
N SER A 375 -17.96 1.20 -6.19
CA SER A 375 -16.67 1.71 -5.70
C SER A 375 -15.47 0.95 -6.27
N LEU A 376 -15.59 -0.38 -6.43
CA LEU A 376 -14.55 -1.19 -7.09
C LEU A 376 -14.39 -0.85 -8.58
N LEU A 377 -15.49 -0.55 -9.27
CA LEU A 377 -15.46 -0.10 -10.67
C LEU A 377 -14.79 1.27 -10.79
N VAL A 378 -15.15 2.23 -9.93
CA VAL A 378 -14.52 3.56 -9.89
C VAL A 378 -13.02 3.45 -9.61
N ALA A 379 -12.60 2.59 -8.68
CA ALA A 379 -11.19 2.37 -8.35
C ALA A 379 -10.38 1.68 -9.46
N ASN A 380 -11.02 0.91 -10.33
CA ASN A 380 -10.37 0.28 -11.48
C ASN A 380 -10.30 1.17 -12.72
N GLY A 381 -10.94 2.34 -12.67
CA GLY A 381 -11.07 3.25 -13.79
C GLY A 381 -12.11 2.72 -14.76
N PHE A 382 -13.28 3.35 -14.78
CA PHE A 382 -14.20 3.24 -15.90
C PHE A 382 -13.43 3.58 -17.19
N LYS A 383 -13.02 2.57 -17.96
CA LYS A 383 -12.83 2.74 -19.40
C LYS A 383 -14.24 2.67 -19.99
N ASN A 384 -14.92 3.81 -20.00
CA ASN A 384 -16.01 3.98 -20.93
C ASN A 384 -15.35 4.23 -22.28
N ASP A 385 -15.46 3.25 -23.17
CA ASP A 385 -15.17 3.42 -24.59
C ASP A 385 -16.07 4.52 -25.20
#